data_AF-A0A067DGV3-F1
#
_entry.id   AF-A0A067DGV3-F1
#
_cell.length_a   1.000
_cell.length_b   1.000
_cell.length_c   1.000
_cell.angle_alpha   90.00
_cell.angle_beta   90.00
_cell.angle_gamma   90.00
#
_symmetry.space_group_name_H-M   'P 1'
#
loop_
_entity.id
_entity.type
_entity.pdbx_description
1 polymer ?
#
loop_
_entity_poly.entity_id
_entity_poly.type
_entity_poly.pdbx_seq_one_letter_code
_entity_poly.pdbx_strand_id
1 'polypeptide(L)' 'MADVILVNSKFTATTFANTFKKLHARGIHPVVLYPAVNVYQFDKPHS' A
#
# COMPACT_ATOMS: atom_id res chain seq x y z
N MET A 1 7.71 -4.29 -15.55
CA MET A 1 8.42 -3.64 -14.44
C MET A 1 7.38 -2.84 -13.67
N ALA A 2 7.41 -2.81 -12.33
CA ALA A 2 6.49 -1.95 -11.57
C ALA A 2 7.20 -0.63 -11.31
N ASP A 3 6.54 0.49 -11.62
CA ASP A 3 7.08 1.83 -11.39
C ASP A 3 6.95 2.24 -9.91
N VAL A 4 5.96 1.68 -9.20
CA VAL A 4 5.65 2.01 -7.80
C VAL A 4 5.29 0.74 -7.03
N ILE A 5 5.76 0.66 -5.79
CA ILE A 5 5.32 -0.34 -4.81
C ILE A 5 4.34 0.36 -3.87
N LEU A 6 3.11 -0.16 -3.78
CA LEU A 6 2.08 0.34 -2.87
C LEU A 6 1.90 -0.62 -1.71
N VAL A 7 1.79 -0.08 -0.50
CA VAL A 7 1.51 -0.85 0.72
C VAL A 7 0.36 -0.23 1.48
N ASN A 8 -0.41 -1.05 2.19
CA ASN A 8 -1.63 -0.59 2.87
C ASN A 8 -1.39 0.12 4.21
N SER A 9 -0.15 0.20 4.68
CA SER A 9 0.15 0.78 5.99
C SER A 9 1.61 1.20 6.11
N LYS A 10 1.87 2.10 7.06
CA LYS A 10 3.24 2.43 7.50
C LYS A 10 3.96 1.23 8.09
N PHE A 11 3.25 0.35 8.80
CA PHE A 11 3.83 -0.88 9.34
C PHE A 11 4.42 -1.74 8.22
N THR A 12 3.64 -1.99 7.16
CA THR A 12 4.09 -2.77 6.00
C THR A 12 5.23 -2.08 5.24
N ALA A 13 5.24 -0.75 5.17
CA ALA A 13 6.37 0.00 4.61
C ALA A 13 7.67 -0.26 5.40
N THR A 14 7.59 -0.26 6.74
CA THR A 14 8.72 -0.59 7.62
C THR A 14 9.14 -2.05 7.48
N THR A 15 8.18 -2.98 7.41
CA THR A 15 8.47 -4.40 7.15
C THR A 15 9.20 -4.56 5.82
N PHE A 16 8.76 -3.88 4.76
CA PHE A 16 9.44 -3.90 3.46
C PHE A 16 10.90 -3.44 3.56
N ALA A 17 11.16 -2.32 4.25
CA ALA A 17 12.53 -1.80 4.43
C ALA A 17 13.43 -2.81 5.16
N ASN A 18 12.90 -3.48 6.18
CA ASN A 18 13.63 -4.46 6.99
C ASN A 18 13.89 -5.78 6.25
N THR A 19 12.94 -6.22 5.41
CA THR A 19 13.02 -7.47 4.66
C THR A 19 13.84 -7.31 3.37
N PHE A 20 13.55 -6.29 2.57
CA PHE A 20 14.16 -6.08 1.26
C PHE A 20 15.32 -5.09 1.29
N LYS A 21 16.31 -5.36 2.16
CA LYS A 21 17.45 -4.46 2.43
C LYS A 21 18.18 -4.00 1.18
N LYS A 22 18.38 -4.88 0.19
CA LYS A 22 19.04 -4.55 -1.09
C LYS A 22 18.23 -3.56 -1.93
N LEU A 23 16.90 -3.67 -1.95
CA LEU A 23 16.03 -2.75 -2.68
C LEU A 23 15.95 -1.41 -1.94
N HIS A 24 15.78 -1.46 -0.62
CA HIS A 24 15.79 -0.27 0.22
C HIS A 24 17.10 0.53 0.11
N ALA A 25 18.26 -0.14 0.12
CA ALA A 25 19.56 0.50 -0.08
C ALA A 25 19.75 1.12 -1.46
N ARG A 26 18.97 0.69 -2.47
CA ARG A 26 18.94 1.28 -3.82
C ARG A 26 17.94 2.45 -3.95
N GLY A 27 17.33 2.89 -2.85
CA GLY A 27 16.35 3.98 -2.84
C GLY A 27 14.95 3.57 -3.30
N ILE A 28 14.67 2.26 -3.41
CA ILE A 28 13.32 1.78 -3.75
C ILE A 28 12.52 1.72 -2.45
N HIS A 29 11.59 2.67 -2.32
CA HIS A 29 10.73 2.80 -1.14
C HIS A 29 9.25 2.65 -1.53
N PRO A 30 8.47 1.87 -0.78
CA PRO A 30 7.04 1.76 -1.02
C PRO A 30 6.31 3.03 -0.57
N VAL A 31 5.24 3.37 -1.29
CA VAL A 31 4.31 4.43 -0.93
C VAL A 31 3.13 3.82 -0.17
N VAL A 32 2.68 4.48 0.89
CA VAL A 32 1.51 4.03 1.65
C VAL A 32 0.23 4.47 0.96
N LEU A 33 -0.61 3.52 0.58
CA LEU A 33 -1.95 3.72 0.06
C LEU A 33 -2.93 2.88 0.86
N TYR A 34 -3.74 3.54 1.68
CA TYR A 34 -4.80 2.88 2.42
C TYR A 34 -5.92 2.50 1.44
N PRO A 35 -6.35 1.23 1.42
CA PRO A 35 -7.52 0.84 0.63
C PRO A 35 -8.72 1.68 1.05
N ALA A 36 -9.34 2.34 0.07
CA ALA A 36 -10.57 3.09 0.28
C ALA A 36 -11.74 2.29 -0.28
N VAL A 37 -12.85 2.31 0.45
CA VAL A 37 -14.12 1.75 -0.01
C VAL A 37 -15.03 2.90 -0.45
N ASN A 38 -15.70 2.74 -1.59
CA ASN A 38 -16.69 3.72 -2.04
C ASN A 38 -17.91 3.66 -1.11
N VAL A 39 -18.08 4.64 -0.23
CA VAL A 39 -19.17 4.61 0.78
C VAL A 39 -20.57 4.69 0.16
N TYR A 40 -20.71 5.34 -1.00
CA TYR A 40 -21.99 5.45 -1.71
C TYR A 40 -22.54 4.11 -2.21
N GLN A 41 -21.73 3.05 -2.23
CA GLN A 41 -22.21 1.71 -2.57
C GLN A 41 -23.11 1.11 -1.48
N PHE A 42 -22.95 1.57 -0.23
CA PHE A 42 -23.74 1.10 0.91
C PHE A 42 -25.07 1.85 1.06
N ASP A 43 -25.21 3.02 0.44
CA ASP A 43 -26.47 3.80 0.45
C ASP A 43 -27.55 3.20 -0.46
N LYS A 44 -27.21 2.18 -1.27
CA LYS A 44 -28.18 1.50 -2.12
C LYS A 44 -29.02 0.52 -1.30
N PRO A 45 -30.36 0.62 -1.32
CA PRO A 45 -31.21 -0.36 -0.67
C PRO A 45 -30.91 -1.75 -1.25
N HIS A 46 -30.58 -2.70 -0.38
CA HIS A 46 -30.51 -4.10 -0.77
C HIS A 46 -31.94 -4.61 -0.91
N SER A 47 -32.27 -5.16 -2.09
CA SER A 47 -33.52 -5.91 -2.32
C SER A 47 -33.44 -7.30 -1.71
#